data_AF-A0A386ZHN9-F1
#
_entry.id   AF-A0A386ZHN9-F1
#
_cell.length_a   1.000
_cell.length_b   1.000
_cell.length_c   1.000
_cell.angle_alpha   90.00
_cell.angle_beta   90.00
_cell.angle_gamma   90.00
#
_symmetry.space_group_name_H-M   'P 1'
#
loop_
_entity.id
_entity.type
_entity.pdbx_description
1 polymer ?
#
loop_
_entity_poly.entity_id
_entity_poly.type
_entity_poly.pdbx_seq_one_letter_code
_entity_poly.pdbx_strand_id
1 'polypeptide(L)'
;MSNKRVREKAQEPGMGVRRVERYTAAFDWVIACLESGHFLEAVAVLDSLIGDRLASRFSYLRKEQPLESMTVGGLSEALLNGYAKKSNPVIESDPQFRAVIEDILAWSKARNNAIHATAKIFGNDDLAISFADGLIVHRDTAVQGVHLLQQFDVLDTAARAVHDRVPGTYPNAFFPDNRPRWPRR
;
A
#
# COMPACT_ATOMS: atom_id res chain seq x y z
N MET A 1 -19.19 -22.00 -5.32
CA MET A 1 -19.47 -20.55 -5.48
C MET A 1 -18.26 -19.79 -4.96
N SER A 2 -17.49 -19.15 -5.85
CA SER A 2 -16.31 -18.38 -5.45
C SER A 2 -16.77 -17.13 -4.71
N ASN A 3 -16.44 -17.04 -3.42
CA ASN A 3 -16.77 -15.90 -2.58
C ASN A 3 -15.91 -14.73 -3.05
N LYS A 4 -16.43 -13.91 -3.98
CA LYS A 4 -15.74 -12.71 -4.50
C LYS A 4 -15.41 -11.83 -3.30
N ARG A 5 -14.11 -11.67 -2.99
CA ARG A 5 -13.62 -10.70 -2.00
C ARG A 5 -13.84 -9.29 -2.54
N VAL A 6 -15.04 -8.76 -2.35
CA VAL A 6 -15.36 -7.36 -2.64
C VAL A 6 -14.95 -6.54 -1.41
N ARG A 7 -14.34 -5.38 -1.65
CA ARG A 7 -14.04 -4.42 -0.58
C ARG A 7 -15.35 -3.99 0.10
N GLU A 8 -15.48 -4.24 1.40
CA GLU A 8 -16.68 -3.87 2.17
C GLU A 8 -16.93 -2.35 2.06
N LYS A 9 -18.14 -1.96 1.67
CA LYS A 9 -18.59 -0.56 1.76
C LYS A 9 -19.02 -0.28 3.19
N ALA A 10 -18.76 0.93 3.68
CA ALA A 10 -19.25 1.40 4.97
C ALA A 10 -20.78 1.47 4.96
N GLN A 11 -21.44 0.36 5.31
CA GLN A 11 -22.90 0.25 5.39
C GLN A 11 -23.40 0.17 6.84
N GLU A 12 -22.52 -0.12 7.81
CA GLU A 12 -22.88 -0.29 9.22
C GLU A 12 -22.26 0.80 10.12
N PRO A 13 -23.00 1.26 11.15
CA PRO A 13 -22.46 2.12 12.20
C PRO A 13 -21.22 1.48 12.84
N GLY A 14 -20.11 2.23 12.94
CA GLY A 14 -18.85 1.75 13.54
C GLY A 14 -17.89 1.05 12.58
N MET A 15 -18.26 0.78 11.33
CA MET A 15 -17.35 0.17 10.34
C MET A 15 -16.12 1.05 10.06
N GLY A 16 -16.27 2.38 10.10
CA GLY A 16 -15.16 3.32 9.97
C GLY A 16 -14.10 3.14 11.07
N VAL A 17 -14.53 2.94 12.32
CA VAL A 17 -13.64 2.71 13.47
C VAL A 17 -12.88 1.40 13.31
N ARG A 18 -13.59 0.31 12.99
CA ARG A 18 -12.94 -1.00 12.75
C ARG A 18 -11.95 -0.99 11.58
N ARG A 19 -12.17 -0.10 10.60
CA ARG A 19 -11.27 0.04 9.45
C ARG A 19 -9.97 0.75 9.86
N VAL A 20 -10.06 1.87 10.57
CA VAL A 20 -8.87 2.58 11.05
C VAL A 20 -8.08 1.71 12.04
N GLU A 21 -8.76 0.95 12.92
CA GLU A 21 -8.12 -0.01 13.83
C GLU A 21 -7.32 -1.09 13.07
N ARG A 22 -7.91 -1.66 12.01
CA ARG A 22 -7.22 -2.67 11.17
C ARG A 22 -5.99 -2.11 10.48
N TYR A 23 -6.07 -0.91 9.89
CA TYR A 23 -4.91 -0.26 9.28
C TYR A 23 -3.83 0.07 10.32
N THR A 24 -4.25 0.56 11.48
CA THR A 24 -3.37 0.89 12.61
C THR A 24 -2.60 -0.35 13.05
N ALA A 25 -3.30 -1.45 13.33
CA ALA A 25 -2.68 -2.71 13.75
C ALA A 25 -1.75 -3.29 12.68
N ALA A 26 -2.15 -3.25 11.41
CA ALA A 26 -1.31 -3.71 10.31
C ALA A 26 -0.03 -2.86 10.15
N PHE A 27 -0.14 -1.54 10.33
CA PHE A 27 1.02 -0.65 10.26
C PHE A 27 1.93 -0.81 11.49
N ASP A 28 1.37 -1.02 12.67
CA ASP A 28 2.17 -1.30 13.88
C ASP A 28 2.95 -2.61 13.73
N TRP A 29 2.36 -3.60 13.06
CA TRP A 29 3.06 -4.82 12.71
C TRP A 29 4.24 -4.56 11.75
N VAL A 30 4.07 -3.69 10.74
CA VAL A 30 5.18 -3.26 9.86
C VAL A 30 6.33 -2.66 10.67
N ILE A 31 6.04 -1.78 11.63
CA ILE A 31 7.06 -1.16 12.49
C ILE A 31 7.76 -2.22 13.35
N ALA A 32 7.01 -3.10 14.00
CA ALA A 32 7.59 -4.19 14.80
C ALA A 32 8.48 -5.12 13.96
N CYS A 33 8.08 -5.45 12.72
CA CYS A 33 8.89 -6.22 11.80
C CYS A 33 10.18 -5.49 11.40
N LEU A 34 10.14 -4.18 11.16
CA LEU A 34 11.32 -3.36 10.86
C LEU A 34 12.30 -3.35 12.04
N GLU A 35 11.80 -3.21 13.26
CA GLU A 35 12.62 -3.19 14.49
C GLU A 35 13.25 -4.56 14.79
N SER A 36 12.53 -5.65 14.47
CA SER A 36 12.96 -7.03 14.75
C SER A 36 13.74 -7.69 13.61
N GLY A 37 13.96 -6.98 12.49
CA GLY A 37 14.68 -7.50 11.32
C GLY A 37 13.86 -8.42 10.40
N HIS A 38 12.54 -8.48 10.56
CA HIS A 38 11.60 -9.26 9.74
C HIS A 38 11.18 -8.52 8.47
N PHE A 39 12.15 -8.09 7.65
CA PHE A 39 11.91 -7.16 6.55
C PHE A 39 11.00 -7.68 5.44
N LEU A 40 11.08 -8.98 5.10
CA LEU A 40 10.20 -9.59 4.10
C LEU A 40 8.72 -9.54 4.52
N GLU A 41 8.46 -9.74 5.81
CA GLU A 41 7.11 -9.66 6.36
C GLU A 41 6.61 -8.21 6.33
N ALA A 42 7.45 -7.25 6.74
CA ALA A 42 7.14 -5.83 6.61
C ALA A 42 6.77 -5.46 5.16
N VAL A 43 7.56 -5.92 4.17
CA VAL A 43 7.30 -5.72 2.75
C VAL A 43 5.96 -6.33 2.32
N ALA A 44 5.63 -7.54 2.75
CA ALA A 44 4.37 -8.20 2.38
C ALA A 44 3.14 -7.45 2.91
N VAL A 45 3.23 -6.95 4.15
CA VAL A 45 2.15 -6.18 4.77
C VAL A 45 2.03 -4.81 4.10
N LEU A 46 3.14 -4.14 3.81
CA LEU A 46 3.18 -2.89 3.06
C LEU A 46 2.57 -3.02 1.67
N ASP A 47 2.84 -4.11 0.94
CA ASP A 47 2.23 -4.37 -0.37
C ASP A 47 0.70 -4.42 -0.29
N SER A 48 0.17 -5.05 0.78
CA SER A 48 -1.26 -5.10 1.03
C SER A 48 -1.85 -3.73 1.39
N LEU A 49 -1.16 -2.98 2.26
CA LEU A 49 -1.59 -1.62 2.67
C LEU A 49 -1.59 -0.65 1.49
N ILE A 50 -0.48 -0.55 0.76
CA ILE A 50 -0.34 0.30 -0.43
C ILE A 50 -1.36 -0.10 -1.49
N GLY A 51 -1.52 -1.40 -1.75
CA GLY A 51 -2.52 -1.93 -2.68
C GLY A 51 -3.94 -1.48 -2.35
N ASP A 52 -4.35 -1.57 -1.08
CA ASP A 52 -5.67 -1.08 -0.69
C ASP A 52 -5.81 0.44 -0.81
N ARG A 53 -4.77 1.23 -0.49
CA ARG A 53 -4.81 2.70 -0.66
C ARG A 53 -4.93 3.10 -2.13
N LEU A 54 -4.15 2.49 -3.03
CA LEU A 54 -4.26 2.70 -4.47
C LEU A 54 -5.65 2.30 -4.99
N ALA A 55 -6.14 1.13 -4.60
CA ALA A 55 -7.49 0.67 -4.95
C ALA A 55 -8.58 1.64 -4.44
N SER A 56 -8.39 2.21 -3.25
CA SER A 56 -9.26 3.22 -2.67
C SER A 56 -9.31 4.51 -3.47
N ARG A 57 -8.15 4.98 -3.95
CA ARG A 57 -8.04 6.18 -4.78
C ARG A 57 -8.61 5.94 -6.17
N PHE A 58 -8.28 4.80 -6.78
CA PHE A 58 -8.85 4.37 -8.04
C PHE A 58 -10.39 4.40 -7.98
N SER A 59 -10.97 3.80 -6.94
CA SER A 59 -12.41 3.75 -6.76
C SER A 59 -13.03 5.13 -6.55
N TYR A 60 -12.32 6.01 -5.84
CA TYR A 60 -12.75 7.37 -5.57
C TYR A 60 -12.84 8.19 -6.86
N LEU A 61 -11.83 8.11 -7.73
CA LEU A 61 -11.79 8.84 -9.00
C LEU A 61 -12.80 8.30 -10.02
N ARG A 62 -12.89 6.98 -10.15
CA ARG A 62 -13.77 6.33 -11.13
C ARG A 62 -15.22 6.25 -10.69
N LYS A 63 -15.50 6.44 -9.39
CA LYS A 63 -16.81 6.14 -8.77
C LYS A 63 -17.25 4.68 -8.99
N GLU A 64 -16.30 3.80 -9.27
CA GLU A 64 -16.46 2.37 -9.56
C GLU A 64 -15.64 1.57 -8.54
N GLN A 65 -15.94 0.28 -8.36
CA GLN A 65 -15.01 -0.59 -7.64
C GLN A 65 -13.85 -0.96 -8.57
N PRO A 66 -12.63 -1.22 -8.05
CA PRO A 66 -11.53 -1.71 -8.87
C PRO A 66 -11.96 -3.04 -9.49
N LEU A 67 -11.60 -3.24 -10.75
CA LEU A 67 -11.81 -4.51 -11.43
C LEU A 67 -10.80 -5.52 -10.89
N GLU A 68 -11.27 -6.48 -10.10
CA GLU A 68 -10.48 -7.64 -9.61
C GLU A 68 -9.27 -7.30 -8.71
N SER A 69 -8.65 -8.33 -8.13
CA SER A 69 -7.48 -8.23 -7.25
C SER A 69 -6.23 -7.88 -8.07
N MET A 70 -6.13 -6.63 -8.49
CA MET A 70 -4.94 -6.11 -9.15
C MET A 70 -3.77 -6.02 -8.17
N THR A 71 -2.56 -6.27 -8.67
CA THR A 71 -1.31 -6.04 -7.92
C THR A 71 -1.07 -4.54 -7.74
N VAL A 72 -0.18 -4.17 -6.80
CA VAL A 72 0.23 -2.75 -6.63
C VAL A 72 0.72 -2.15 -7.95
N GLY A 73 1.61 -2.85 -8.67
CA GLY A 73 2.10 -2.38 -9.96
C GLY A 73 0.97 -2.19 -10.99
N GLY A 74 0.04 -3.15 -11.07
CA GLY A 74 -1.12 -3.04 -11.96
C GLY A 74 -2.04 -1.88 -11.60
N LEU A 75 -2.29 -1.63 -10.30
CA LEU A 75 -3.08 -0.49 -9.84
C LEU A 75 -2.40 0.84 -10.15
N SER A 76 -1.08 0.94 -9.94
CA SER A 76 -0.31 2.13 -10.29
C SER A 76 -0.36 2.41 -11.78
N GLU A 77 -0.15 1.40 -12.63
CA GLU A 77 -0.26 1.54 -14.09
C GLU A 77 -1.66 1.98 -14.51
N ALA A 78 -2.71 1.39 -13.94
CA ALA A 78 -4.08 1.78 -14.24
C ALA A 78 -4.40 3.22 -13.82
N LEU A 79 -3.91 3.68 -12.66
CA LEU A 79 -4.07 5.06 -12.22
C LEU A 79 -3.35 6.04 -13.15
N LEU A 80 -2.11 5.74 -13.55
CA LEU A 80 -1.28 6.61 -14.37
C LEU A 80 -1.72 6.68 -15.83
N ASN A 81 -2.11 5.53 -16.40
CA ASN A 81 -2.25 5.35 -17.85
C ASN A 81 -3.62 4.83 -18.31
N GLY A 82 -4.51 4.48 -17.37
CA GLY A 82 -5.77 3.81 -17.69
C GLY A 82 -5.58 2.32 -18.01
N TYR A 83 -6.64 1.65 -18.49
CA TYR A 83 -6.58 0.24 -18.88
C TYR A 83 -6.40 0.11 -20.39
N ALA A 84 -5.36 -0.58 -20.86
CA ALA A 84 -5.13 -0.78 -22.31
C ALA A 84 -6.34 -1.37 -23.07
N LYS A 85 -7.22 -2.14 -22.41
CA LYS A 85 -8.39 -2.78 -23.03
C LYS A 85 -9.64 -1.92 -23.11
N LYS A 86 -9.67 -0.75 -22.47
CA LYS A 86 -10.75 0.23 -22.59
C LYS A 86 -10.09 1.51 -23.10
N SER A 87 -10.65 2.19 -24.08
CA SER A 87 -10.19 3.51 -24.55
C SER A 87 -10.37 4.59 -23.45
N ASN A 88 -9.77 4.36 -22.28
CA ASN A 88 -9.95 5.14 -21.07
C ASN A 88 -8.73 6.06 -20.93
N PRO A 89 -8.95 7.37 -20.81
CA PRO A 89 -7.88 8.32 -20.56
C PRO A 89 -7.22 8.06 -19.19
N VAL A 90 -6.08 8.71 -19.00
CA VAL A 90 -5.40 8.90 -17.70
C VAL A 90 -6.44 9.12 -16.59
N ILE A 91 -6.35 8.34 -15.51
CA ILE A 91 -7.32 8.37 -14.41
C ILE A 91 -6.90 9.38 -13.34
N GLU A 92 -5.64 9.35 -12.93
CA GLU A 92 -5.07 10.33 -12.00
C GLU A 92 -4.41 11.48 -12.77
N SER A 93 -5.03 12.65 -12.69
CA SER A 93 -4.54 13.88 -13.33
C SER A 93 -3.77 14.79 -12.38
N ASP A 94 -3.87 14.58 -11.06
CA ASP A 94 -3.16 15.40 -10.09
C ASP A 94 -1.64 15.11 -10.13
N PRO A 95 -0.78 16.10 -10.43
CA PRO A 95 0.66 15.89 -10.57
C PRO A 95 1.34 15.34 -9.31
N GLN A 96 0.86 15.71 -8.11
CA GLN A 96 1.45 15.25 -6.84
C GLN A 96 1.14 13.78 -6.60
N PHE A 97 -0.10 13.35 -6.88
CA PHE A 97 -0.43 11.93 -6.83
C PHE A 97 0.33 11.14 -7.89
N ARG A 98 0.43 11.65 -9.12
CA ARG A 98 1.15 10.97 -10.19
C ARG A 98 2.61 10.69 -9.82
N ALA A 99 3.31 11.69 -9.26
CA ALA A 99 4.70 11.51 -8.80
C ALA A 99 4.83 10.39 -7.77
N VAL A 100 3.99 10.41 -6.71
CA VAL A 100 4.04 9.36 -5.68
C VAL A 100 3.63 7.98 -6.24
N ILE A 101 2.69 7.92 -7.18
CA ILE A 101 2.27 6.65 -7.81
C ILE A 101 3.37 6.09 -8.73
N GLU A 102 4.13 6.95 -9.42
CA GLU A 102 5.30 6.57 -10.21
C GLU A 102 6.38 5.98 -9.29
N ASP A 103 6.62 6.59 -8.13
CA ASP A 103 7.56 6.06 -7.12
C ASP A 103 7.07 4.72 -6.54
N ILE A 104 5.77 4.58 -6.26
CA ILE A 104 5.18 3.30 -5.84
C ILE A 104 5.31 2.23 -6.94
N LEU A 105 5.15 2.60 -8.21
CA LEU A 105 5.34 1.67 -9.32
C LEU A 105 6.79 1.21 -9.40
N ALA A 106 7.75 2.12 -9.28
CA ALA A 106 9.18 1.79 -9.24
C ALA A 106 9.51 0.89 -8.03
N TRP A 107 9.01 1.24 -6.85
CA TRP A 107 9.12 0.42 -5.64
C TRP A 107 8.56 -0.99 -5.85
N SER A 108 7.38 -1.13 -6.46
CA SER A 108 6.76 -2.44 -6.68
C SER A 108 7.62 -3.36 -7.57
N LYS A 109 8.32 -2.79 -8.56
CA LYS A 109 9.26 -3.49 -9.45
C LYS A 109 10.52 -3.90 -8.70
N ALA A 110 11.12 -2.99 -7.93
CA ALA A 110 12.28 -3.27 -7.10
C ALA A 110 11.98 -4.36 -6.05
N ARG A 111 10.82 -4.27 -5.40
CA ARG A 111 10.32 -5.27 -4.44
C ARG A 111 10.21 -6.66 -5.06
N ASN A 112 9.59 -6.77 -6.24
CA ASN A 112 9.46 -8.05 -6.94
C ASN A 112 10.83 -8.63 -7.30
N ASN A 113 11.74 -7.79 -7.79
CA ASN A 113 13.11 -8.21 -8.11
C ASN A 113 13.85 -8.70 -6.86
N ALA A 114 13.74 -8.00 -5.73
CA ALA A 114 14.38 -8.38 -4.47
C ALA A 114 13.83 -9.73 -3.93
N ILE A 115 12.50 -9.92 -3.96
CA ILE A 115 11.87 -11.18 -3.57
C ILE A 115 12.34 -12.34 -4.47
N HIS A 116 12.34 -12.13 -5.79
CA HIS A 116 12.80 -13.15 -6.74
C HIS A 116 14.29 -13.46 -6.60
N ALA A 117 15.14 -12.45 -6.37
CA ALA A 117 16.57 -12.65 -6.12
C ALA A 117 16.80 -13.50 -4.86
N THR A 118 16.06 -13.22 -3.78
CA THR A 118 16.13 -14.00 -2.55
C THR A 118 15.68 -15.43 -2.75
N ALA A 119 14.59 -15.65 -3.51
CA ALA A 119 14.14 -16.98 -3.89
C ALA A 119 15.19 -17.75 -4.72
N LYS A 120 15.98 -17.07 -5.55
CA LYS A 120 17.06 -17.67 -6.35
C LYS A 120 18.31 -18.01 -5.53
N ILE A 121 18.64 -17.27 -4.47
CA ILE A 121 19.70 -17.65 -3.53
C ILE A 121 19.38 -19.02 -2.90
N PHE A 122 18.10 -19.31 -2.67
CA PHE A 122 17.65 -20.63 -2.22
C PHE A 122 17.70 -21.72 -3.31
N GLY A 123 18.05 -21.38 -4.56
CA GLY A 123 17.93 -22.24 -5.73
C GLY A 123 19.24 -22.62 -6.45
N ASN A 124 20.36 -21.91 -6.27
CA ASN A 124 21.67 -22.31 -6.85
C ASN A 124 22.89 -21.53 -6.28
N ASP A 125 23.99 -22.27 -6.09
CA ASP A 125 25.45 -22.05 -5.91
C ASP A 125 26.13 -20.65 -5.98
N ASP A 126 25.45 -19.51 -5.88
CA ASP A 126 26.14 -18.20 -5.86
C ASP A 126 26.65 -17.86 -4.45
N LEU A 127 27.82 -18.43 -4.10
CA LEU A 127 28.48 -18.34 -2.79
C LEU A 127 28.92 -16.91 -2.39
N ALA A 128 28.78 -15.92 -3.27
CA ALA A 128 29.28 -14.56 -3.08
C ALA A 128 28.32 -13.64 -2.30
N ILE A 129 27.02 -13.96 -2.23
CA ILE A 129 26.02 -13.12 -1.54
C ILE A 129 25.52 -13.88 -0.32
N SER A 130 25.80 -13.35 0.87
CA SER A 130 25.27 -13.96 2.09
C SER A 130 23.77 -13.71 2.22
N PHE A 131 23.08 -14.59 2.94
CA PHE A 131 21.68 -14.38 3.29
C PHE A 131 21.45 -13.03 4.00
N ALA A 132 22.40 -12.59 4.82
CA ALA A 132 22.34 -11.31 5.52
C ALA A 132 22.38 -10.10 4.56
N ASP A 133 23.19 -10.16 3.51
CA ASP A 133 23.25 -9.10 2.49
C ASP A 133 21.93 -9.00 1.71
N GLY A 134 21.30 -10.15 1.43
CA GLY A 134 19.95 -10.21 0.87
C GLY A 134 18.89 -9.56 1.77
N LEU A 135 19.02 -9.71 3.10
CA LEU A 135 18.12 -9.09 4.07
C LEU A 135 18.24 -7.56 4.11
N ILE A 136 19.44 -6.99 3.89
CA ILE A 136 19.64 -5.53 3.89
C ILE A 136 18.82 -4.87 2.76
N VAL A 137 18.80 -5.47 1.57
CA VAL A 137 17.99 -4.96 0.44
C VAL A 137 16.49 -4.91 0.78
N HIS A 138 16.00 -5.88 1.57
CA HIS A 138 14.61 -5.89 2.04
C HIS A 138 14.33 -4.80 3.07
N ARG A 139 15.31 -4.46 3.91
CA ARG A 139 15.18 -3.35 4.87
C ARG A 139 14.92 -2.04 4.13
N ASP A 140 15.74 -1.71 3.14
CA ASP A 140 15.61 -0.47 2.39
C ASP A 140 14.28 -0.44 1.60
N THR A 141 13.89 -1.58 1.04
CA THR A 141 12.59 -1.75 0.38
C THR A 141 11.42 -1.50 1.35
N ALA A 142 11.50 -2.02 2.58
CA ALA A 142 10.47 -1.81 3.59
C ALA A 142 10.41 -0.35 4.07
N VAL A 143 11.55 0.28 4.35
CA VAL A 143 11.64 1.69 4.75
C VAL A 143 11.08 2.61 3.66
N GLN A 144 11.44 2.38 2.40
CA GLN A 144 10.88 3.11 1.27
C GLN A 144 9.36 2.90 1.16
N GLY A 145 8.88 1.67 1.36
CA GLY A 145 7.45 1.37 1.33
C GLY A 145 6.67 2.11 2.41
N VAL A 146 7.21 2.23 3.63
CA VAL A 146 6.62 3.07 4.71
C VAL A 146 6.50 4.51 4.26
N HIS A 147 7.58 5.09 3.72
CA HIS A 147 7.61 6.47 3.29
C HIS A 147 6.56 6.75 2.20
N LEU A 148 6.50 5.91 1.17
CA LEU A 148 5.55 6.04 0.07
C LEU A 148 4.10 5.89 0.53
N LEU A 149 3.82 4.95 1.43
CA LEU A 149 2.49 4.77 2.01
C LEU A 149 2.04 6.03 2.77
N GLN A 150 2.93 6.60 3.59
CA GLN A 150 2.65 7.81 4.36
C GLN A 150 2.45 9.03 3.45
N GLN A 151 3.33 9.25 2.46
CA GLN A 151 3.18 10.32 1.49
C GLN A 151 1.85 10.23 0.74
N PHE A 152 1.50 9.05 0.26
CA PHE A 152 0.22 8.83 -0.42
C PHE A 152 -0.98 9.12 0.49
N ASP A 153 -0.92 8.70 1.75
CA ASP A 153 -2.02 8.87 2.69
C ASP A 153 -2.25 10.34 3.09
N VAL A 154 -1.17 11.13 3.20
CA VAL A 154 -1.25 12.59 3.38
C VAL A 154 -1.98 13.24 2.21
N LEU A 155 -1.59 12.89 0.98
CA LEU A 155 -2.24 13.42 -0.22
C LEU A 155 -3.71 13.01 -0.30
N ASP A 156 -4.04 11.73 -0.09
CA ASP A 156 -5.43 11.24 -0.15
C ASP A 156 -6.31 11.84 0.96
N THR A 157 -5.74 12.08 2.14
CA THR A 157 -6.45 12.77 3.23
C THR A 157 -6.75 14.21 2.85
N ALA A 158 -5.75 14.97 2.38
CA ALA A 158 -5.92 16.36 1.98
C ALA A 158 -6.93 16.50 0.82
N ALA A 159 -6.81 15.67 -0.21
CA ALA A 159 -7.68 15.72 -1.38
C ALA A 159 -9.14 15.39 -1.05
N ARG A 160 -9.40 14.48 -0.09
CA ARG A 160 -10.77 14.15 0.33
C ARG A 160 -11.36 15.22 1.25
N ALA A 161 -10.54 15.86 2.08
CA ALA A 161 -10.98 16.91 3.00
C ALA A 161 -11.62 18.10 2.26
N VAL A 162 -11.14 18.43 1.05
CA VAL A 162 -11.74 19.45 0.16
C VAL A 162 -13.22 19.17 -0.17
N HIS A 163 -13.66 17.92 -0.05
CA HIS A 163 -15.02 17.49 -0.33
C HIS A 163 -15.76 16.97 0.93
N ASP A 164 -15.33 17.40 2.13
CA ASP A 164 -15.88 16.96 3.42
C ASP A 164 -15.89 15.43 3.58
N ARG A 165 -14.90 14.76 2.99
CA ARG A 165 -14.70 13.31 3.06
C ARG A 165 -13.40 12.99 3.76
N VAL A 166 -13.34 11.80 4.37
CA VAL A 166 -12.12 11.25 4.95
C VAL A 166 -11.82 9.87 4.36
N PRO A 167 -10.53 9.50 4.24
CA PRO A 167 -10.17 8.13 3.92
C PRO A 167 -10.42 7.20 5.11
N GLY A 168 -10.43 5.89 4.85
CA GLY A 168 -10.58 4.87 5.91
C GLY A 168 -9.41 4.79 6.89
N THR A 169 -8.35 5.55 6.65
CA THR A 169 -7.12 5.66 7.46
C THR A 169 -7.14 6.87 8.39
N TYR A 170 -8.12 7.76 8.26
CA TYR A 170 -8.27 8.93 9.11
C TYR A 170 -8.57 8.52 10.57
N PRO A 171 -7.98 9.18 11.59
CA PRO A 171 -7.16 10.38 11.45
C PRO A 171 -5.71 10.16 11.05
N ASN A 172 -5.05 9.08 11.49
CA ASN A 172 -3.59 8.93 11.34
C ASN A 172 -3.13 7.47 11.43
N ALA A 173 -3.79 6.55 10.71
CA ALA A 173 -3.48 5.11 10.81
C ALA A 173 -1.99 4.79 10.59
N PHE A 174 -1.30 5.53 9.71
CA PHE A 174 0.11 5.30 9.36
C PHE A 174 1.09 6.27 10.03
N PHE A 175 0.64 7.04 11.02
CA PHE A 175 1.47 8.03 11.73
C PHE A 175 1.38 7.79 13.24
N PRO A 176 2.12 6.82 13.80
CA PRO A 176 2.03 6.43 15.21
C PRO A 176 2.06 7.62 16.18
N ASP A 177 2.98 8.58 15.95
CA ASP A 177 3.16 9.76 16.80
C ASP A 177 1.98 10.74 16.77
N ASN A 178 1.17 10.70 15.71
CA ASN A 178 0.04 11.62 15.49
C ASN A 178 -1.32 10.97 15.76
N ARG A 179 -1.37 9.72 16.24
CA ARG A 179 -2.64 9.04 16.50
C ARG A 179 -3.35 9.62 17.72
N PRO A 180 -4.69 9.76 17.69
CA PRO A 180 -5.45 10.07 18.88
C PRO A 180 -5.20 9.00 19.93
N ARG A 181 -5.07 9.40 21.19
CA ARG A 181 -5.10 8.44 22.30
C ARG A 181 -6.53 7.93 22.43
N TRP A 182 -6.81 6.79 21.83
CA TRP A 182 -8.07 6.09 22.04
C TRP A 182 -8.11 5.59 23.48
N PRO A 183 -9.22 5.79 24.22
CA PRO A 183 -9.38 5.14 25.51
C PRO A 183 -9.28 3.62 25.29
N ARG A 184 -8.33 2.97 25.95
CA ARG A 184 -8.21 1.51 25.94
C ARG A 184 -9.54 0.97 26.48
N ARG A 185 -10.23 0.15 25.68
CA ARG A 185 -11.43 -0.57 26.11
C ARG A 185 -11.06 -1.74 27.00
#